data_AF-A0A259AIV1-F1
#
_entry.id   AF-A0A259AIV1-F1
#
_cell.length_a   1.000
_cell.length_b   1.000
_cell.length_c   1.000
_cell.angle_alpha   90.00
_cell.angle_beta   90.00
_cell.angle_gamma   90.00
#
_symmetry.space_group_name_H-M   'P 1'
#
loop_
_entity.id
_entity.type
_entity.pdbx_description
1 polymer ?
#
loop_
_entity_poly.entity_id
_entity_poly.type
_entity_poly.pdbx_seq_one_letter_code
_entity_poly.pdbx_strand_id
1 'polypeptide(L)'
;MSWVYLALAGIAEIGWAFGLKHTEGFTRLWPTVFTAATFTASIGLLGLSLRDLPLGTAYAVWTGIGLVGTVLIGIFVLNEPAGALRLGCIGLIAAGIVGLKLLTPA
;
A
#
# COMPACT_ATOMS: atom_id res chain seq x y z
N MET A 1 -10.14 9.02 14.68
CA MET A 1 -8.66 8.88 14.62
C MET A 1 -8.21 7.71 13.74
N SER A 2 -9.03 6.68 13.60
CA SER A 2 -8.79 5.43 12.86
C SER A 2 -8.47 5.62 11.37
N TRP A 3 -9.07 6.63 10.72
CA TRP A 3 -8.71 7.04 9.35
C TRP A 3 -7.28 7.59 9.21
N VAL A 4 -6.74 8.25 10.23
CA VAL A 4 -5.34 8.74 10.23
C VAL A 4 -4.39 7.55 10.36
N TYR A 5 -4.71 6.59 11.23
CA TYR A 5 -3.96 5.33 11.32
C TYR A 5 -4.01 4.56 9.99
N LEU A 6 -5.16 4.53 9.32
CA LEU A 6 -5.30 3.90 8.01
C LEU A 6 -4.44 4.58 6.94
N ALA A 7 -4.41 5.91 6.91
CA ALA A 7 -3.56 6.67 5.99
C ALA A 7 -2.07 6.43 6.26
N LEU A 8 -1.66 6.45 7.54
CA LEU A 8 -0.28 6.14 7.95
C LEU A 8 0.09 4.68 7.64
N ALA A 9 -0.84 3.73 7.81
CA ALA A 9 -0.65 2.34 7.44
C ALA A 9 -0.41 2.20 5.93
N GLY A 10 -1.19 2.90 5.10
CA GLY A 10 -0.99 2.92 3.66
C GLY A 10 0.36 3.55 3.25
N ILE A 11 0.83 4.58 3.95
CA ILE A 11 2.15 5.18 3.69
C ILE A 11 3.28 4.21 4.10
N ALA A 12 3.14 3.58 5.27
CA ALA A 12 4.08 2.55 5.73
C ALA A 12 4.12 1.35 4.75
N GLU A 13 2.99 1.05 4.10
CA GLU A 13 2.92 0.04 3.05
C GLU A 13 3.84 0.33 1.87
N ILE A 14 3.80 1.57 1.38
CA ILE A 14 4.67 2.03 0.29
C ILE A 14 6.14 1.87 0.70
N GLY A 15 6.47 2.19 1.96
CA GLY A 15 7.81 2.08 2.52
C GLY A 15 8.36 0.65 2.50
N TRP A 16 7.61 -0.33 3.02
CA TRP A 16 8.12 -1.71 3.04
C TRP A 16 8.17 -2.32 1.63
N ALA A 17 7.21 -2.01 0.76
CA ALA A 17 7.23 -2.46 -0.63
C ALA A 17 8.46 -1.93 -1.41
N PHE A 18 8.83 -0.66 -1.17
CA PHE A 18 10.05 -0.07 -1.72
C PHE A 18 11.32 -0.71 -1.14
N GLY A 19 11.35 -0.91 0.18
CA GLY A 19 12.46 -1.56 0.88
C GLY A 19 12.68 -2.99 0.39
N LEU A 20 11.60 -3.73 0.12
CA LEU A 20 11.65 -5.11 -0.37
C LEU A 20 12.37 -5.23 -1.72
N LYS A 21 12.17 -4.26 -2.62
CA LYS A 21 12.92 -4.20 -3.90
C LYS A 21 14.44 -4.03 -3.66
N HIS A 22 14.82 -3.32 -2.61
CA HIS A 22 16.22 -3.00 -2.28
C HIS A 22 16.90 -4.03 -1.40
N THR A 23 16.21 -5.07 -0.93
CA THR A 23 16.82 -6.11 -0.10
C THR A 23 17.70 -7.08 -0.87
N GLU A 24 17.66 -7.06 -2.22
CA GLU A 24 18.37 -8.01 -3.10
C GLU A 24 18.11 -9.48 -2.67
N GLY A 25 16.86 -9.79 -2.32
CA GLY A 25 16.50 -11.12 -1.79
C GLY A 25 16.95 -11.34 -0.36
N PHE A 26 16.84 -10.31 0.50
CA PHE A 26 17.23 -10.33 1.92
C PHE A 26 18.74 -10.44 2.21
N THR A 27 19.59 -10.21 1.22
CA THR A 27 21.06 -10.19 1.41
C THR A 27 21.55 -8.91 2.06
N ARG A 28 20.84 -7.77 1.89
CA ARG A 28 21.19 -6.50 2.54
C ARG A 28 20.46 -6.30 3.86
N LEU A 29 21.24 -6.16 4.94
CA LEU A 29 20.72 -6.02 6.32
C LEU A 29 19.89 -4.73 6.52
N TRP A 30 20.39 -3.58 6.10
CA TRP A 30 19.70 -2.29 6.32
C TRP A 30 18.33 -2.18 5.62
N PRO A 31 18.20 -2.51 4.32
CA PRO A 31 16.89 -2.57 3.65
C PRO A 31 15.95 -3.60 4.27
N THR A 32 16.48 -4.74 4.75
CA THR A 32 15.68 -5.78 5.41
C THR A 32 15.10 -5.31 6.74
N VAL A 33 15.91 -4.67 7.59
CA VAL A 33 15.45 -4.09 8.85
C VAL A 33 14.40 -3.00 8.59
N PHE A 34 14.63 -2.13 7.61
CA PHE A 34 13.67 -1.11 7.23
C PHE A 34 12.33 -1.71 6.76
N THR A 35 12.39 -2.72 5.90
CA THR A 35 11.21 -3.44 5.38
C THR A 35 10.44 -4.10 6.52
N ALA A 36 11.13 -4.80 7.42
CA ALA A 36 10.49 -5.45 8.57
C ALA A 36 9.83 -4.43 9.52
N ALA A 37 10.52 -3.33 9.85
CA ALA A 37 10.00 -2.30 10.72
C ALA A 37 8.75 -1.62 10.14
N THR A 38 8.81 -1.25 8.86
CA THR A 38 7.68 -0.60 8.17
C THR A 38 6.52 -1.56 7.92
N PHE A 39 6.79 -2.84 7.70
CA PHE A 39 5.77 -3.88 7.61
C PHE A 39 5.02 -4.06 8.93
N THR A 40 5.74 -4.22 10.04
CA THR A 40 5.13 -4.34 11.38
C THR A 40 4.33 -3.08 11.74
N ALA A 41 4.87 -1.89 11.42
CA ALA A 41 4.16 -0.63 11.64
C ALA A 41 2.87 -0.55 10.81
N SER A 42 2.92 -0.91 9.52
CA SER A 42 1.76 -0.89 8.62
C SER A 42 0.64 -1.80 9.13
N ILE A 43 0.96 -3.06 9.43
CA ILE A 43 0.01 -4.06 9.94
C ILE A 43 -0.56 -3.62 11.30
N GLY A 44 0.28 -3.09 12.20
CA GLY A 44 -0.16 -2.60 13.51
C GLY A 44 -1.13 -1.43 13.41
N LEU A 45 -0.84 -0.46 12.53
CA LEU A 45 -1.71 0.69 12.28
C LEU A 45 -3.02 0.30 11.60
N LEU A 46 -2.98 -0.66 10.66
CA LEU A 46 -4.17 -1.25 10.07
C LEU A 46 -5.02 -1.92 11.16
N GLY A 47 -4.42 -2.74 12.01
CA GLY A 47 -5.11 -3.38 13.14
C GLY A 47 -5.78 -2.38 14.09
N LEU A 48 -5.15 -1.23 14.35
CA LEU A 48 -5.75 -0.15 15.13
C LEU A 48 -6.92 0.52 14.40
N SER A 49 -6.84 0.67 13.07
CA SER A 49 -7.92 1.25 12.28
C SER A 49 -9.18 0.36 12.25
N LEU A 50 -8.99 -0.95 12.33
CA LEU A 50 -10.06 -1.96 12.33
C LEU A 50 -10.90 -1.99 13.61
N ARG A 51 -10.47 -1.28 14.67
CA ARG A 51 -11.28 -1.15 15.90
C ARG A 51 -12.55 -0.35 15.69
N ASP A 52 -12.52 0.60 14.76
CA ASP A 52 -13.65 1.50 14.48
C ASP A 52 -14.14 1.42 13.04
N LEU A 53 -13.36 0.84 12.12
CA LEU A 53 -13.70 0.73 10.69
C LEU A 53 -14.04 -0.71 10.30
N PRO A 54 -15.07 -0.92 9.44
CA PRO A 54 -15.32 -2.21 8.83
C PRO A 54 -14.09 -2.71 8.07
N LEU A 55 -13.79 -4.01 8.21
CA LEU A 55 -12.64 -4.65 7.57
C LEU A 55 -12.57 -4.40 6.06
N GLY A 56 -13.71 -4.54 5.37
CA GLY A 56 -13.78 -4.33 3.92
C GLY A 56 -13.34 -2.92 3.51
N THR A 57 -13.85 -1.89 4.21
CA THR A 57 -13.53 -0.49 3.92
C THR A 57 -12.06 -0.17 4.24
N ALA A 58 -11.58 -0.60 5.42
CA ALA A 58 -10.20 -0.38 5.83
C ALA A 58 -9.22 -1.05 4.86
N TYR A 59 -9.46 -2.32 4.52
CA TYR A 59 -8.58 -3.07 3.63
C TYR A 59 -8.58 -2.52 2.20
N ALA A 60 -9.74 -2.14 1.67
CA ALA A 60 -9.85 -1.53 0.35
C ALA A 60 -9.06 -0.21 0.26
N VAL A 61 -9.19 0.67 1.25
CA VAL A 61 -8.47 1.95 1.26
C VAL A 61 -6.97 1.74 1.49
N TRP A 62 -6.57 0.86 2.41
CA TRP A 62 -5.18 0.53 2.68
C TRP A 62 -4.48 0.01 1.41
N THR A 63 -5.07 -0.99 0.76
CA THR A 63 -4.58 -1.56 -0.50
C THR A 63 -4.56 -0.52 -1.63
N GLY A 64 -5.56 0.37 -1.69
CA GLY A 64 -5.61 1.44 -2.68
C GLY A 64 -4.47 2.45 -2.52
N ILE A 65 -4.16 2.87 -1.30
CA ILE A 65 -3.03 3.77 -1.00
C ILE A 65 -1.71 3.07 -1.34
N GLY A 66 -1.55 1.82 -0.93
CA GLY A 66 -0.37 1.00 -1.23
C GLY A 66 -0.15 0.86 -2.73
N LEU A 67 -1.19 0.50 -3.50
CA LEU A 67 -1.15 0.39 -4.96
C LEU A 67 -0.69 1.68 -5.61
N VAL A 68 -1.37 2.80 -5.33
CA VAL A 68 -1.06 4.08 -5.97
C VAL A 68 0.35 4.52 -5.62
N GLY A 69 0.74 4.44 -4.35
CA GLY A 69 2.06 4.89 -3.91
C GLY A 69 3.20 4.01 -4.43
N THR A 70 3.03 2.69 -4.45
CA THR A 70 4.05 1.78 -5.00
C THR A 70 4.20 1.93 -6.51
N VAL A 71 3.12 2.18 -7.24
CA VAL A 71 3.16 2.51 -8.67
C VAL A 71 3.92 3.83 -8.89
N LEU A 72 3.62 4.87 -8.12
CA LEU A 72 4.31 6.16 -8.22
C LEU A 72 5.81 6.00 -7.93
N ILE A 73 6.19 5.30 -6.86
CA ILE A 73 7.60 5.01 -6.57
C ILE A 73 8.23 4.15 -7.67
N GLY A 74 7.51 3.17 -8.20
CA GLY A 74 7.96 2.32 -9.31
C GLY A 74 8.33 3.15 -10.54
N ILE A 75 7.50 4.12 -10.90
CA ILE A 75 7.72 4.98 -12.07
C ILE A 75 8.81 6.02 -11.79
N PHE A 76 8.74 6.76 -10.69
CA PHE A 76 9.62 7.90 -10.44
C PHE A 76 10.99 7.52 -9.88
N VAL A 77 11.06 6.48 -9.03
CA VAL A 77 12.30 6.11 -8.32
C VAL A 77 12.96 4.91 -8.97
N LEU A 78 12.18 3.89 -9.33
CA LEU A 78 12.70 2.67 -9.93
C LEU A 78 12.76 2.74 -11.47
N ASN A 79 12.32 3.85 -12.07
CA ASN A 79 12.31 4.09 -13.52
C ASN A 79 11.63 2.96 -14.30
N GLU A 80 10.63 2.32 -13.69
CA GLU A 80 9.93 1.21 -14.32
C GLU A 80 9.08 1.72 -15.50
N PRO A 81 8.96 0.94 -16.59
CA PRO A 81 8.26 1.37 -17.79
C PRO A 81 6.79 1.67 -17.50
N ALA A 82 6.40 2.92 -17.70
CA ALA A 82 5.05 3.44 -17.56
C ALA A 82 4.26 3.35 -18.89
N GLY A 83 4.27 2.16 -19.50
CA GLY A 83 3.54 1.93 -20.75
C GLY A 83 2.03 2.18 -20.57
N ALA A 84 1.38 2.77 -21.58
CA ALA A 84 -0.04 3.12 -21.53
C ALA A 84 -0.96 1.94 -21.13
N LEU A 85 -0.64 0.72 -21.59
CA LEU A 85 -1.37 -0.50 -21.20
C LEU A 85 -1.24 -0.81 -19.70
N ARG A 86 -0.03 -0.66 -19.13
CA ARG A 86 0.23 -0.92 -17.71
C ARG A 86 -0.53 0.06 -16.82
N LEU A 87 -0.49 1.34 -17.19
CA LEU A 87 -1.26 2.39 -16.51
C LEU A 87 -2.77 2.14 -16.63
N GLY A 88 -3.25 1.66 -17.78
CA GLY A 88 -4.63 1.22 -17.97
C GLY A 88 -5.04 0.09 -17.02
N CYS A 89 -4.22 -0.95 -16.89
CA CYS A 89 -4.46 -2.04 -15.94
C CYS A 89 -4.48 -1.56 -14.48
N ILE A 90 -3.55 -0.68 -14.10
CA ILE A 90 -3.51 -0.09 -12.76
C ILE A 90 -4.79 0.75 -12.52
N GLY A 91 -5.25 1.49 -13.53
CA GLY A 91 -6.50 2.24 -13.49
C GLY A 91 -7.72 1.35 -13.28
N LEU A 92 -7.78 0.17 -13.93
CA LEU A 92 -8.85 -0.82 -13.72
C LEU A 92 -8.84 -1.39 -12.30
N ILE A 93 -7.66 -1.68 -11.74
CA ILE A 93 -7.53 -2.13 -10.35
C ILE A 93 -8.03 -1.04 -9.40
N ALA A 94 -7.61 0.21 -9.62
CA ALA A 94 -8.07 1.35 -8.82
C ALA A 94 -9.59 1.55 -8.91
N ALA A 95 -10.17 1.44 -10.12
CA ALA A 95 -11.62 1.51 -10.33
C ALA A 95 -12.36 0.38 -9.59
N GLY A 96 -11.82 -0.85 -9.60
CA GLY A 96 -12.36 -1.98 -8.84
C GLY A 96 -12.35 -1.72 -7.33
N ILE A 97 -11.27 -1.17 -6.79
CA ILE A 97 -11.15 -0.79 -5.36
C ILE A 97 -12.20 0.27 -5.00
N VAL A 98 -12.36 1.31 -5.84
CA VAL A 98 -13.36 2.36 -5.63
C VAL A 98 -14.78 1.79 -5.71
N GLY A 99 -15.06 0.92 -6.68
CA GLY A 99 -16.34 0.24 -6.81
C GLY A 99 -16.70 -0.57 -5.56
N LEU A 100 -15.75 -1.35 -5.04
CA LEU A 100 -15.93 -2.10 -3.78
C LEU A 100 -16.22 -1.17 -2.60
N LYS A 101 -15.50 -0.04 -2.49
CA LYS A 101 -15.75 0.96 -1.43
C LYS A 101 -17.16 1.54 -1.51
N LEU A 102 -17.64 1.87 -2.71
CA LEU A 102 -18.97 2.46 -2.92
C LEU A 102 -20.11 1.46 -2.68
N LEU A 103 -19.86 0.17 -2.89
CA LEU A 103 -20.84 -0.90 -2.71
C LEU A 103 -20.82 -1.53 -1.32
N THR A 104 -19.86 -1.17 -0.46
CA THR A 104 -19.80 -1.69 0.91
C THR A 104 -20.91 -1.02 1.74
N PRO A 105 -21.89 -1.78 2.26
CA PRO A 105 -22.90 -1.24 3.17
C PRO A 105 -22.23 -0.78 4.46
N ALA A 106 -22.71 0.34 5.02
CA ALA A 106 -22.21 0.95 6.26
C ALA A 106 -22.30 0.00 7.46
#